data_AF-A0A961WLT1-F1
#
_entry.id   AF-A0A961WLT1-F1
#
_cell.length_a   1.000
_cell.length_b   1.000
_cell.length_c   1.000
_cell.angle_alpha   90.00
_cell.angle_beta   90.00
_cell.angle_gamma   90.00
#
_symmetry.space_group_name_H-M   'P 1'
#
loop_
_entity.id
_entity.type
_entity.pdbx_description
1 polymer ?
#
loop_
_entity_poly.entity_id
_entity_poly.type
_entity_poly.pdbx_seq_one_letter_code
_entity_poly.pdbx_strand_id
1 'polypeptide(L)' 'GEDATFISRIREDATVENGLAMWVVSDNLRKGAALNAVQIAELLIARGLIKPKAA' A
#
# COMPACT_ATOMS: atom_id res chain seq x y z
N GLY A 1 13.87 -5.91 5.58
CA GLY A 1 12.78 -5.45 4.73
C GLY A 1 12.50 -4.00 5.02
N GLU A 2 12.21 -3.21 3.99
CA GLU A 2 11.88 -1.80 4.13
C GLU A 2 10.36 -1.58 4.12
N ASP A 3 9.92 -0.55 4.83
CA ASP A 3 8.50 -0.25 5.02
C ASP A 3 7.91 0.59 3.89
N ALA A 4 8.76 1.32 3.18
CA ALA A 4 8.38 2.15 2.05
C ALA A 4 8.15 1.33 0.77
N THR A 5 7.33 1.87 -0.11
CA THR A 5 7.22 1.43 -1.50
C THR A 5 8.04 2.39 -2.36
N PHE A 6 8.88 1.83 -3.23
CA PHE A 6 9.81 2.57 -4.07
C PHE A 6 9.26 2.66 -5.49
N ILE A 7 9.35 3.86 -6.08
CA ILE A 7 8.88 4.16 -7.42
C ILE A 7 10.04 4.70 -8.25
N SER A 8 10.18 4.24 -9.49
CA SER A 8 11.18 4.72 -10.44
C SER A 8 10.69 4.60 -11.89
N ARG A 9 11.53 5.00 -12.85
CA ARG A 9 11.27 4.84 -14.30
C ARG A 9 9.96 5.49 -14.78
N ILE A 10 9.54 6.55 -14.09
CA ILE A 10 8.34 7.34 -14.42
C ILE A 10 8.54 7.98 -15.79
N ARG A 11 7.62 7.72 -16.71
CA ARG A 11 7.62 8.28 -18.07
C ARG A 11 6.22 8.19 -18.68
N GLU A 12 5.94 9.06 -19.66
CA GLU A 12 4.75 8.94 -20.51
C GLU A 12 4.78 7.63 -21.31
N ASP A 13 3.62 7.01 -21.46
CA ASP A 13 3.44 5.83 -22.29
C ASP A 13 3.14 6.27 -23.74
N ALA A 14 3.94 5.80 -24.68
CA ALA A 14 3.80 6.19 -26.09
C ALA A 14 2.62 5.52 -26.81
N THR A 15 1.93 4.58 -26.19
CA THR A 15 0.86 3.77 -26.80
C THR A 15 -0.54 4.20 -26.39
N VAL A 16 -0.67 5.03 -25.35
CA VAL A 16 -1.96 5.47 -24.79
C VAL A 16 -1.91 6.97 -24.54
N GLU A 17 -2.89 7.72 -25.05
CA GLU A 17 -2.94 9.20 -25.03
C GLU A 17 -2.69 9.84 -23.64
N ASN A 18 -3.06 9.15 -22.57
CA ASN A 18 -2.83 9.59 -21.18
C ASN A 18 -2.14 8.50 -20.34
N GLY A 19 -1.33 7.65 -20.98
CA GLY A 19 -0.65 6.56 -20.30
C GLY A 19 0.59 7.03 -19.54
N LEU A 20 0.82 6.43 -18.38
CA LEU A 20 2.00 6.65 -17.55
C LEU A 20 2.61 5.31 -17.16
N ALA A 21 3.86 5.08 -17.54
CA ALA A 21 4.60 3.89 -17.20
C ALA A 21 5.57 4.17 -16.03
N MET A 22 5.62 3.27 -15.06
CA MET A 22 6.52 3.35 -13.92
C MET A 22 6.91 1.96 -13.42
N TRP A 23 7.98 1.90 -12.62
CA TRP A 23 8.46 0.69 -11.96
C TRP A 23 8.25 0.82 -10.45
N VAL A 24 7.53 -0.13 -9.87
CA VAL A 24 7.12 -0.10 -8.46
C VAL A 24 7.65 -1.34 -7.75
N VAL A 25 8.36 -1.15 -6.63
CA VAL A 25 8.95 -2.23 -5.83
C VAL A 25 8.63 -2.02 -4.36
N SER A 26 8.32 -3.10 -3.65
CA SER A 26 8.09 -3.08 -2.20
C SER A 26 8.45 -4.43 -1.60
N ASP A 27 8.76 -4.45 -0.29
CA ASP A 27 8.84 -5.70 0.47
C ASP A 27 7.44 -6.33 0.57
N ASN A 28 7.27 -7.52 -0.01
CA ASN A 28 5.99 -8.21 -0.12
C ASN A 28 5.52 -8.85 1.19
N LEU A 29 6.43 -9.20 2.10
CA LEU A 29 6.07 -9.76 3.41
C LEU A 29 5.78 -8.68 4.44
N ARG A 30 6.41 -7.51 4.31
CA ARG A 30 6.15 -6.34 5.17
C ARG A 30 5.01 -5.50 4.62
N LYS A 31 5.30 -4.52 3.76
CA LYS A 31 4.29 -3.59 3.25
C LYS A 31 3.23 -4.31 2.39
N GLY A 32 3.59 -5.42 1.74
CA GLY A 32 2.62 -6.27 1.03
C GLY A 32 1.75 -7.15 1.93
N ALA A 33 2.10 -7.35 3.21
CA ALA A 33 1.33 -8.20 4.13
C ALA A 33 1.34 -7.68 5.57
N ALA A 34 2.36 -8.01 6.37
CA ALA A 34 2.33 -7.83 7.82
C ALA A 34 2.20 -6.37 8.25
N LEU A 35 3.00 -5.46 7.67
CA LEU A 35 2.96 -4.04 8.02
C LEU A 35 1.63 -3.41 7.58
N ASN A 36 1.10 -3.78 6.42
CA ASN A 36 -0.20 -3.27 5.97
C ASN A 36 -1.33 -3.72 6.89
N ALA A 37 -1.31 -4.98 7.37
CA ALA A 37 -2.29 -5.46 8.33
C ALA A 37 -2.26 -4.67 9.66
N VAL A 38 -1.06 -4.39 10.18
CA VAL A 38 -0.89 -3.57 11.39
C VAL A 38 -1.38 -2.14 11.15
N GLN A 39 -1.00 -1.50 10.04
CA GLN A 39 -1.42 -0.14 9.71
C GLN A 39 -2.94 -0.02 9.54
N ILE A 40 -3.61 -1.04 8.98
CA ILE A 40 -5.07 -1.10 8.93
C ILE A 40 -5.64 -1.18 10.35
N ALA A 41 -5.10 -2.03 11.22
CA ALA A 41 -5.57 -2.14 12.61
C ALA A 41 -5.39 -0.81 13.37
N GLU A 42 -4.23 -0.15 13.25
CA GLU A 42 -3.96 1.17 13.80
C GLU A 42 -4.99 2.20 13.32
N LEU A 43 -5.30 2.21 12.02
CA LEU A 43 -6.29 3.11 11.44
C LEU A 43 -7.70 2.83 11.96
N LEU A 44 -8.08 1.56 12.12
CA LEU A 44 -9.38 1.19 12.68
C LEU A 44 -9.53 1.65 14.13
N ILE A 45 -8.46 1.54 14.94
CA ILE A 45 -8.43 2.06 16.31
C ILE A 45 -8.57 3.58 16.29
N ALA A 46 -7.76 4.28 15.48
CA ALA A 46 -7.77 5.74 15.38
C ALA A 46 -9.13 6.31 14.94
N ARG A 47 -9.87 5.57 14.10
CA ARG A 47 -11.21 5.95 13.64
C ARG A 47 -12.35 5.45 14.54
N GLY A 48 -12.06 4.74 15.63
CA GLY A 48 -13.10 4.16 16.50
C GLY A 48 -13.97 3.11 15.81
N LEU A 49 -13.42 2.41 14.82
CA LEU A 49 -14.13 1.41 14.01
C LEU A 49 -13.99 -0.02 14.55
N ILE A 50 -13.21 -0.23 15.60
CA ILE A 50 -13.14 -1.52 16.30
C ILE A 50 -14.23 -1.59 17.36
N LYS A 51 -15.16 -2.54 17.21
CA LYS A 51 -16.17 -2.87 18.20
C LYS A 51 -16.03 -4.35 18.60
N PRO A 52 -16.34 -4.72 19.85
CA PRO A 52 -16.42 -6.11 20.25
C PRO A 52 -17.45 -6.83 19.38
N LYS A 53 -17.13 -8.05 18.96
CA LYS A 53 -18.13 -8.91 18.32
C LYS A 53 -19.19 -9.26 19.36
N ALA A 54 -20.46 -9.04 19.05
CA ALA A 54 -21.55 -9.51 19.90
C ALA A 54 -21.45 -11.05 20.02
N ALA A 55 -21.60 -11.54 21.25
CA ALA A 55 -21.55 -12.96 21.58
C ALA A 55 -22.72 -13.72 20.95
#